data_AF-A0A1W1WQJ5-F1
#
_entry.id   AF-A0A1W1WQJ5-F1
#
_cell.length_a   1.000
_cell.length_b   1.000
_cell.length_c   1.000
_cell.angle_alpha   90.00
_cell.angle_beta   90.00
_cell.angle_gamma   90.00
#
_symmetry.space_group_name_H-M   'P 1'
#
loop_
_entity.id
_entity.type
_entity.pdbx_description
1 polymer ?
#
loop_
_entity_poly.entity_id
_entity_poly.type
_entity_poly.pdbx_seq_one_letter_code
_entity_poly.pdbx_strand_id
1 'polypeptide(L)'
;MKFLLPLALSMTLMADFLPTSQSYTPYEDFDAICKSTFGPQATVAQWQDIKKAYKKAEDKKKFLEDLDLKRYDQSYIIENNTTAFFEAGDRHYILTYHNHNLPTNYTYLVHDTIDDHMLDLGSWRDFSYPVLCNVPSKRKGN
;
A
#
# COMPACT_ATOMS: atom_id res chain seq x y z
N MET A 1 51.18 -5.67 -1.19
CA MET A 1 50.02 -6.48 -0.76
C MET A 1 48.79 -5.59 -0.76
N LYS A 2 47.86 -5.76 -1.70
CA LYS A 2 46.56 -5.06 -1.72
C LYS A 2 45.51 -6.02 -1.17
N PHE A 3 44.96 -5.71 -0.01
CA PHE A 3 43.79 -6.40 0.51
C PHE A 3 42.57 -6.01 -0.33
N LEU A 4 41.99 -6.98 -1.02
CA LEU A 4 40.64 -6.87 -1.58
C LEU A 4 39.66 -7.12 -0.44
N LEU A 5 38.93 -6.09 -0.03
CA LEU A 5 37.74 -6.23 0.80
C LEU A 5 36.67 -6.99 -0.01
N PRO A 6 35.90 -7.92 0.60
CA PRO A 6 34.81 -8.56 -0.10
C PRO A 6 33.72 -7.52 -0.39
N LEU A 7 33.30 -7.47 -1.64
CA LEU A 7 32.14 -6.69 -2.08
C LEU A 7 30.91 -7.30 -1.38
N ALA A 8 30.43 -6.67 -0.30
CA ALA A 8 29.17 -7.05 0.29
C ALA A 8 28.07 -6.79 -0.75
N LEU A 9 27.53 -7.87 -1.33
CA LEU A 9 26.39 -7.81 -2.22
C LEU A 9 25.21 -7.28 -1.42
N SER A 10 24.89 -5.99 -1.60
CA SER A 10 23.73 -5.37 -0.95
C SER A 10 22.47 -6.02 -1.52
N MET A 11 21.90 -6.95 -0.74
CA MET A 11 20.64 -7.58 -1.07
C MET A 11 19.55 -6.53 -0.98
N THR A 12 19.19 -5.93 -2.12
CA THR A 12 18.06 -5.00 -2.19
C THR A 12 16.79 -5.82 -2.10
N LEU A 13 16.06 -5.68 -0.99
CA LEU A 13 14.68 -6.13 -0.89
C LEU A 13 13.87 -5.35 -1.95
N MET A 14 13.38 -6.05 -2.97
CA MET A 14 12.18 -5.58 -3.68
C MET A 14 11.01 -5.93 -2.78
N ALA A 15 9.91 -5.20 -2.88
CA ALA A 15 8.75 -5.44 -2.05
C ALA A 15 7.52 -5.45 -2.94
N ASP A 16 6.69 -6.48 -2.75
CA ASP A 16 5.45 -6.66 -3.49
C ASP A 16 4.29 -6.20 -2.61
N PHE A 17 3.33 -5.51 -3.21
CA PHE A 17 2.11 -5.09 -2.52
C PHE A 17 1.03 -6.14 -2.75
N LEU A 18 0.60 -6.81 -1.68
CA LEU A 18 -0.38 -7.88 -1.76
C LEU A 18 -1.59 -7.57 -0.87
N PRO A 19 -2.81 -7.53 -1.42
CA PRO A 19 -4.02 -7.38 -0.62
C PRO A 19 -4.36 -8.68 0.10
N THR A 20 -4.85 -8.58 1.33
CA THR A 20 -5.48 -9.72 2.01
C THR A 20 -6.74 -10.17 1.27
N SER A 21 -7.10 -11.45 1.40
CA SER A 21 -8.35 -11.96 0.81
C SER A 21 -9.60 -11.62 1.62
N GLN A 22 -9.43 -11.38 2.92
CA GLN A 22 -10.50 -10.98 3.84
C GLN A 22 -10.51 -9.46 4.02
N SER A 23 -11.66 -8.95 4.46
CA SER A 23 -11.85 -7.54 4.84
C SER A 23 -11.90 -7.39 6.35
N TYR A 24 -11.40 -6.26 6.84
CA TYR A 24 -11.17 -6.00 8.25
C TYR A 24 -11.77 -4.66 8.66
N THR A 25 -12.16 -4.59 9.93
CA THR A 25 -12.75 -3.40 10.56
C THR A 25 -11.66 -2.47 11.12
N PRO A 26 -11.95 -1.19 11.38
CA PRO A 26 -10.99 -0.22 11.93
C PRO A 26 -10.39 -0.56 13.32
N TYR A 27 -10.82 -1.62 13.99
CA TYR A 27 -10.41 -1.94 15.36
C TYR A 27 -9.39 -3.09 15.44
N GLU A 28 -8.93 -3.57 14.28
CA GLU A 28 -8.05 -4.73 14.18
C GLU A 28 -6.58 -4.34 14.08
N ASP A 29 -5.68 -5.27 14.43
CA ASP A 29 -4.25 -5.08 14.30
C ASP A 29 -3.79 -5.46 12.88
N PHE A 30 -3.72 -4.46 12.00
CA PHE A 30 -3.39 -4.66 10.59
C PHE A 30 -1.96 -5.17 10.37
N ASP A 31 -1.02 -4.83 11.25
CA ASP A 31 0.36 -5.33 11.16
C ASP A 31 0.41 -6.82 11.53
N ALA A 32 -0.30 -7.24 12.59
CA ALA A 32 -0.46 -8.66 12.91
C ALA A 32 -1.19 -9.43 11.80
N ILE A 33 -2.18 -8.82 11.15
CA ILE A 33 -2.87 -9.40 9.98
C ILE A 33 -1.89 -9.60 8.82
N CYS A 34 -1.10 -8.60 8.44
CA CYS A 34 -0.11 -8.74 7.38
C CYS A 34 0.93 -9.82 7.70
N LYS A 35 1.43 -9.86 8.95
CA LYS A 35 2.42 -10.85 9.38
C LYS A 35 1.89 -12.27 9.39
N SER A 36 0.67 -12.47 9.86
CA SER A 36 0.03 -13.80 9.88
C SER A 36 -0.33 -14.29 8.47
N THR A 37 -0.69 -13.38 7.57
CA THR A 37 -1.10 -13.71 6.20
C THR A 37 0.08 -13.96 5.27
N PHE A 38 1.10 -13.10 5.31
CA PHE A 38 2.20 -13.10 4.31
C PHE A 38 3.59 -13.37 4.91
N GLY A 39 3.67 -13.62 6.21
CA GLY A 39 4.90 -13.97 6.92
C GLY A 39 5.48 -12.85 7.78
N PRO A 40 6.42 -13.16 8.67
CA PRO A 40 6.81 -12.29 9.80
C PRO A 40 7.48 -10.95 9.41
N GLN A 41 7.89 -10.81 8.15
CA GLN A 41 8.50 -9.57 7.64
C GLN A 41 7.51 -8.68 6.88
N ALA A 42 6.27 -9.13 6.67
CA ALA A 42 5.24 -8.32 6.04
C ALA A 42 4.78 -7.21 7.00
N THR A 43 4.46 -6.04 6.43
CA THR A 43 3.93 -4.89 7.16
C THR A 43 2.75 -4.31 6.40
N VAL A 44 1.99 -3.40 7.01
CA VAL A 44 1.00 -2.62 6.26
C VAL A 44 1.70 -1.77 5.19
N ALA A 45 1.11 -1.66 4.00
CA ALA A 45 1.64 -0.86 2.92
C ALA A 45 1.59 0.63 3.26
N GLN A 46 2.65 1.36 2.92
CA GLN A 46 2.75 2.80 3.13
C GLN A 46 2.39 3.56 1.85
N TRP A 47 1.58 4.60 1.98
CA TRP A 47 1.22 5.50 0.88
C TRP A 47 2.43 5.99 0.08
N GLN A 48 3.50 6.40 0.77
CA GLN A 48 4.71 6.91 0.12
C GLN A 48 5.42 5.84 -0.71
N ASP A 49 5.34 4.57 -0.33
CA ASP A 49 5.98 3.49 -1.08
C ASP A 49 5.12 3.06 -2.28
N ILE A 50 3.79 3.09 -2.13
CA ILE A 50 2.85 2.92 -3.25
C ILE A 50 3.10 4.00 -4.30
N LYS A 51 3.22 5.27 -3.90
CA LYS A 51 3.55 6.39 -4.82
C LYS A 51 4.87 6.16 -5.56
N LYS A 52 5.92 5.76 -4.84
CA LYS A 52 7.23 5.49 -5.46
C LYS A 52 7.15 4.32 -6.45
N ALA A 53 6.45 3.25 -6.09
CA ALA A 53 6.30 2.08 -6.93
C ALA A 53 5.45 2.40 -8.17
N TYR A 54 4.32 3.09 -8.01
CA TYR A 54 3.53 3.57 -9.14
C TYR A 54 4.38 4.42 -10.08
N LYS A 55 5.12 5.41 -9.57
CA LYS A 55 5.99 6.27 -10.39
C LYS A 55 7.02 5.46 -11.20
N LYS A 56 7.62 4.45 -10.58
CA LYS A 56 8.64 3.58 -11.20
C LYS A 56 8.08 2.50 -12.13
N ALA A 57 6.80 2.15 -12.02
CA ALA A 57 6.19 1.13 -12.85
C ALA A 57 6.28 1.52 -14.34
N GLU A 58 6.82 0.64 -15.16
CA GLU A 58 6.86 0.83 -16.62
C GLU A 58 5.46 0.75 -17.22
N ASP A 59 4.62 -0.13 -16.66
CA ASP A 59 3.22 -0.31 -17.04
C ASP A 59 2.31 -0.02 -15.84
N LYS A 60 1.60 1.11 -15.89
CA LYS A 60 0.67 1.54 -14.82
C LYS A 60 -0.55 0.64 -14.73
N LYS A 61 -1.04 0.13 -15.87
CA LYS A 61 -2.19 -0.77 -15.90
C LYS A 61 -1.83 -2.08 -15.22
N LYS A 62 -0.68 -2.65 -15.57
CA LYS A 62 -0.17 -3.85 -14.90
C LYS A 62 0.02 -3.63 -13.39
N PHE A 63 0.54 -2.46 -12.98
CA PHE A 63 0.66 -2.14 -11.56
C PHE A 63 -0.70 -2.19 -10.83
N LEU A 64 -1.76 -1.62 -11.42
CA LEU A 64 -3.11 -1.69 -10.84
C LEU A 64 -3.67 -3.12 -10.83
N GLU A 65 -3.42 -3.89 -11.90
CA GLU A 65 -3.81 -5.31 -11.98
C GLU A 65 -3.11 -6.17 -10.91
N ASP A 66 -1.82 -5.93 -10.66
CA ASP A 66 -1.05 -6.63 -9.64
C ASP A 66 -1.53 -6.30 -8.22
N LEU A 67 -2.10 -5.11 -8.00
CA LEU A 67 -2.80 -4.73 -6.77
C LEU A 67 -4.25 -5.23 -6.69
N ASP A 68 -4.74 -5.93 -7.73
CA ASP A 68 -6.15 -6.33 -7.89
C ASP A 68 -7.16 -5.15 -7.85
N LEU A 69 -6.73 -3.95 -8.25
CA LEU A 69 -7.59 -2.76 -8.34
C LEU A 69 -8.34 -2.75 -9.68
N LYS A 70 -9.54 -3.36 -9.69
CA LYS A 70 -10.33 -3.59 -10.90
C LYS A 70 -11.66 -2.84 -10.93
N ARG A 71 -12.14 -2.38 -9.78
CA ARG A 71 -13.46 -1.75 -9.64
C ARG A 71 -13.31 -0.34 -9.09
N TYR A 72 -14.03 0.59 -9.70
CA TYR A 72 -14.22 1.93 -9.14
C TYR A 72 -14.65 1.86 -7.68
N ASP A 73 -14.10 2.75 -6.85
CA ASP A 73 -14.37 2.85 -5.41
C ASP A 73 -13.91 1.62 -4.59
N GLN A 74 -13.05 0.78 -5.17
CA GLN A 74 -12.38 -0.28 -4.42
C GLN A 74 -11.31 0.33 -3.55
N SER A 75 -11.35 -0.01 -2.26
CA SER A 75 -10.44 0.51 -1.25
C SER A 75 -9.64 -0.55 -0.53
N TYR A 76 -8.43 -0.18 -0.10
CA TYR A 76 -7.60 -0.95 0.82
C TYR A 76 -7.17 -0.11 2.01
N ILE A 77 -7.05 -0.78 3.16
CA ILE A 77 -6.44 -0.22 4.37
C ILE A 77 -4.94 -0.09 4.14
N ILE A 78 -4.40 1.09 4.40
CA ILE A 78 -2.98 1.41 4.30
C ILE A 78 -2.56 2.31 5.45
N GLU A 79 -1.27 2.59 5.55
CA GLU A 79 -0.72 3.61 6.44
C GLU A 79 -0.13 4.77 5.64
N ASN A 80 -0.01 5.92 6.30
CA ASN A 80 0.73 7.07 5.77
C ASN A 80 1.67 7.60 6.85
N ASN A 81 2.96 7.71 6.53
CA ASN A 81 4.00 8.12 7.50
C ASN A 81 3.95 7.29 8.79
N THR A 82 3.84 5.97 8.67
CA THR A 82 3.83 5.00 9.79
C THR A 82 2.68 5.21 10.80
N THR A 83 1.59 5.84 10.38
CA THR A 83 0.34 5.90 11.15
C THR A 83 -0.82 5.37 10.31
N ALA A 84 -1.67 4.58 10.96
CA ALA A 84 -2.93 4.12 10.38
C ALA A 84 -3.99 5.24 10.41
N PHE A 85 -3.86 6.21 11.31
CA PHE A 85 -4.88 7.23 11.56
C PHE A 85 -4.51 8.59 10.95
N PHE A 86 -5.53 9.24 10.40
CA PHE A 86 -5.47 10.65 10.01
C PHE A 86 -5.59 11.55 11.24
N GLU A 87 -4.54 12.36 11.48
CA GLU A 87 -4.39 13.22 12.66
C GLU A 87 -4.63 12.46 13.99
N ALA A 88 -5.08 13.16 15.05
CA ALA A 88 -5.48 12.56 16.31
C ALA A 88 -6.94 12.03 16.29
N GLY A 89 -7.46 11.71 15.10
CA GLY A 89 -8.83 11.28 14.89
C GLY A 89 -9.02 9.76 14.93
N ASP A 90 -10.22 9.34 14.54
CA ASP A 90 -10.70 7.95 14.45
C ASP A 90 -10.80 7.44 12.99
N ARG A 91 -10.33 8.25 12.04
CA ARG A 91 -10.34 7.92 10.61
C ARG A 91 -9.06 7.19 10.23
N HIS A 92 -9.21 6.05 9.56
CA HIS A 92 -8.05 5.34 9.03
C HIS A 92 -7.74 5.78 7.61
N TYR A 93 -6.47 5.75 7.25
CA TYR A 93 -6.06 5.93 5.87
C TYR A 93 -6.47 4.74 5.01
N ILE A 94 -6.97 5.07 3.82
CA ILE A 94 -7.33 4.11 2.79
C ILE A 94 -6.78 4.57 1.44
N LEU A 95 -6.37 3.60 0.63
CA LEU A 95 -6.11 3.74 -0.79
C LEU A 95 -7.43 3.47 -1.51
N THR A 96 -7.90 4.36 -2.38
CA THR A 96 -9.11 4.11 -3.20
C THR A 96 -8.82 4.30 -4.67
N TYR A 97 -9.33 3.39 -5.50
CA TYR A 97 -9.24 3.46 -6.96
C TYR A 97 -10.41 4.26 -7.54
N HIS A 98 -10.14 5.50 -7.98
CA HIS A 98 -11.13 6.37 -8.59
C HIS A 98 -11.00 6.50 -10.11
N ASN A 99 -9.92 5.99 -10.71
CA ASN A 99 -9.76 5.96 -12.17
C ASN A 99 -9.99 7.34 -12.84
N HIS A 100 -9.39 8.38 -12.28
CA HIS A 100 -9.53 9.78 -12.70
C HIS A 100 -10.92 10.40 -12.49
N ASN A 101 -11.80 9.74 -11.73
CA ASN A 101 -13.17 10.19 -11.50
C ASN A 101 -13.48 10.33 -10.01
N LEU A 102 -13.04 11.43 -9.39
CA LEU A 102 -13.37 11.70 -7.99
C LEU A 102 -14.88 12.00 -7.83
N PRO A 103 -15.60 11.36 -6.87
CA PRO A 103 -17.00 11.65 -6.63
C PRO A 103 -17.22 13.12 -6.22
N THR A 104 -18.26 13.77 -6.77
CA THR A 104 -18.59 15.19 -6.52
C THR A 104 -19.63 15.41 -5.42
N ASN A 105 -20.29 14.35 -4.95
CA ASN A 105 -21.28 14.36 -3.88
C ASN A 105 -20.64 13.92 -2.54
N TYR A 106 -20.11 14.92 -1.83
CA TYR A 106 -19.11 14.76 -0.76
C TYR A 106 -19.54 14.02 0.51
N THR A 107 -18.71 13.03 0.88
CA THR A 107 -18.31 12.77 2.27
C THR A 107 -16.85 12.32 2.39
N TYR A 108 -16.29 11.68 1.34
CA TYR A 108 -14.90 11.18 1.27
C TYR A 108 -13.89 12.33 1.37
N LEU A 109 -12.88 12.21 2.25
CA LEU A 109 -11.79 13.18 2.37
C LEU A 109 -10.56 12.66 1.63
N VAL A 110 -10.14 13.38 0.59
CA VAL A 110 -8.87 13.14 -0.13
C VAL A 110 -7.76 13.93 0.53
N HIS A 111 -6.65 13.26 0.84
CA HIS A 111 -5.46 13.85 1.46
C HIS A 111 -4.28 13.98 0.50
N ASP A 112 -4.20 13.10 -0.49
CA ASP A 112 -3.17 13.09 -1.53
C ASP A 112 -3.64 12.24 -2.72
N THR A 113 -3.04 12.41 -3.89
CA THR A 113 -3.45 11.69 -5.11
C THR A 113 -2.26 11.20 -5.93
N ILE A 114 -2.49 10.14 -6.70
CA ILE A 114 -1.59 9.63 -7.74
C ILE A 114 -2.29 9.79 -9.07
N ASP A 115 -1.59 10.39 -10.03
CA ASP A 115 -1.97 10.41 -11.44
C ASP A 115 -3.40 10.94 -11.64
N ASP A 116 -3.64 12.18 -11.21
CA ASP A 116 -4.93 12.87 -11.36
C ASP A 116 -6.14 12.02 -10.93
N HIS A 117 -6.18 11.63 -9.65
CA HIS A 117 -7.25 10.80 -9.09
C HIS A 117 -7.36 9.40 -9.69
N MET A 118 -6.28 8.84 -10.26
CA MET A 118 -6.22 7.40 -10.53
C MET A 118 -6.37 6.63 -9.20
N LEU A 119 -5.53 6.99 -8.23
CA LEU A 119 -5.57 6.48 -6.86
C LEU A 119 -5.57 7.66 -5.89
N ASP A 120 -6.38 7.56 -4.85
CA ASP A 120 -6.44 8.59 -3.80
C ASP A 120 -6.09 8.01 -2.44
N LEU A 121 -5.28 8.77 -1.70
CA LEU A 121 -5.17 8.63 -0.26
C LEU A 121 -6.39 9.31 0.34
N GLY A 122 -7.31 8.53 0.88
CA GLY A 122 -8.40 9.07 1.67
C GLY A 122 -8.34 8.65 3.12
N SER A 123 -9.35 9.08 3.87
CA SER A 123 -9.60 8.53 5.19
C SER A 123 -11.08 8.36 5.48
N TRP A 124 -11.43 7.30 6.19
CA TRP A 124 -12.82 6.92 6.47
C TRP A 124 -13.03 6.34 7.87
N ARG A 125 -14.28 6.33 8.32
CA ARG A 125 -14.75 5.68 9.55
C ARG A 125 -15.60 4.48 9.19
N ASP A 126 -15.72 3.51 10.08
CA ASP A 126 -16.72 2.42 9.96
C ASP A 126 -16.67 1.68 8.61
N PHE A 127 -15.50 1.20 8.22
CA PHE A 127 -15.30 0.44 7.00
C PHE A 127 -15.14 -1.06 7.25
N SER A 128 -15.23 -1.82 6.15
CA SER A 128 -14.70 -3.17 6.06
C SER A 128 -13.97 -3.31 4.72
N TYR A 129 -12.64 -3.29 4.75
CA TYR A 129 -11.80 -3.35 3.55
C TYR A 129 -10.64 -4.34 3.75
N PRO A 130 -10.09 -4.91 2.67
CA PRO A 130 -8.83 -5.65 2.77
C PRO A 130 -7.67 -4.74 3.18
N VAL A 131 -6.65 -5.34 3.82
CA VAL A 131 -5.38 -4.66 4.12
C VAL A 131 -4.44 -4.85 2.93
N LEU A 132 -3.85 -3.76 2.43
CA LEU A 132 -2.75 -3.87 1.48
C LEU A 132 -1.45 -4.03 2.27
N CYS A 133 -0.76 -5.15 2.08
CA CYS A 133 0.47 -5.47 2.80
C CYS A 133 1.69 -5.25 1.91
N ASN A 134 2.75 -4.71 2.48
CA ASN A 134 4.08 -4.67 1.90
C ASN A 134 4.81 -5.97 2.26
N VAL A 135 5.15 -6.78 1.26
CA VAL A 135 5.77 -8.10 1.44
C VAL A 135 7.17 -8.10 0.87
N PRO A 136 8.21 -8.19 1.71
CA PRO A 136 9.59 -8.36 1.29
C PRO A 136 9.81 -9.54 0.34
N SER A 137 10.17 -9.26 -0.92
CA SER A 137 10.63 -10.29 -1.84
C SER A 137 12.16 -10.44 -1.78
N LYS A 138 12.61 -11.67 -1.50
CA LYS A 138 14.03 -12.05 -1.63
C LYS A 138 14.32 -12.33 -3.10
N ARG A 139 14.76 -11.33 -3.87
CA ARG A 139 15.42 -11.65 -5.14
C ARG A 139 16.80 -12.24 -4.85
N LYS A 140 17.03 -13.49 -5.27
CA LYS A 140 18.40 -13.99 -5.48
C LYS A 140 18.99 -13.10 -6.59
N GLY A 141 20.13 -12.46 -6.31
CA GLY A 141 20.90 -11.81 -7.37
C GLY A 141 21.24 -12.85 -8.43
N ASN A 142 20.94 -12.53 -9.69
CA ASN A 142 21.50 -13.26 -10.83
C ASN A 142 23.00 -13.02 -10.90
#